data_AF-A0A6F8SM37-F1
#
_entry.id   AF-A0A6F8SM37-F1
#
_cell.length_a   1.000
_cell.length_b   1.000
_cell.length_c   1.000
_cell.angle_alpha   90.00
_cell.angle_beta   90.00
_cell.angle_gamma   90.00
#
_symmetry.space_group_name_H-M   'P 1'
#
loop_
_entity.id
_entity.type
_entity.pdbx_description
1 polymer ?
#
loop_
_entity_poly.entity_id
_entity_poly.type
_entity_poly.pdbx_seq_one_letter_code
_entity_poly.pdbx_strand_id
1 'polypeptide(L)'
;MAQRAFGKGKATRVFLALLLAFSLVGIGAIPAAADPADDTQAAVDAAQATLDEAESRMAQINSEYEQLTAEVAELQTKIDETAAAAMEAQQAMLEGRAALGQVAVGEYRDGSSMGLLGLILDSKNFDELLRNMEYVTQIMSYQADEVAEQKERKRAFDDVSDELNAQKNEQEEALAAQEAKRAEAQSVVKDATARLEGAQEEHAARLAELAAQAEALRKQEEEAAAAAAAAVQESPDANTGDREPVVSDDEGPSDNGGSSGDSGNSGSSGNSGNAGSSGGSGNGGGSGGSSEEGWLSGVASAYGGSTDPNTPNPGTTSTGAVCDDNSMGVAVPKSLPNYRSYFGRTVEIVYGGQTVYATVNDCGSMGGGSRALDLQPGVWKAFGFSSCRAWGLRTVKYRFL
;
A
#
# COMPACT_ATOMS: atom_id res chain seq x y z
N MET A 1 -8.89 28.04 -7.96
CA MET A 1 -10.04 27.25 -7.47
C MET A 1 -10.24 26.01 -8.35
N ALA A 2 -9.59 24.88 -8.04
CA ALA A 2 -9.84 23.59 -8.70
C ALA A 2 -9.31 22.44 -7.83
N GLN A 3 -9.76 22.35 -6.57
CA GLN A 3 -9.43 21.20 -5.72
C GLN A 3 -10.01 19.93 -6.34
N ARG A 4 -9.12 19.01 -6.75
CA ARG A 4 -9.50 17.75 -7.38
C ARG A 4 -10.13 16.83 -6.34
N ALA A 5 -11.41 16.54 -6.52
CA ALA A 5 -12.08 15.42 -5.85
C ALA A 5 -11.56 14.08 -6.41
N PHE A 6 -10.37 13.66 -5.96
CA PHE A 6 -9.78 12.35 -6.25
C PHE A 6 -9.73 11.51 -4.96
N GLY A 7 -9.81 10.18 -5.08
CA GLY A 7 -9.62 9.25 -3.96
C GLY A 7 -10.89 8.89 -3.20
N LYS A 8 -11.39 9.80 -2.33
CA LYS A 8 -12.39 9.49 -1.27
C LYS A 8 -13.59 8.65 -1.74
N GLY A 9 -14.12 8.90 -2.94
CA GLY A 9 -15.29 8.18 -3.46
C GLY A 9 -15.09 6.70 -3.83
N LYS A 10 -13.87 6.15 -3.87
CA LYS A 10 -13.65 4.74 -4.26
C LYS A 10 -13.42 3.80 -3.08
N ALA A 11 -12.60 4.17 -2.09
CA ALA A 11 -12.34 3.34 -0.91
C ALA A 11 -13.63 3.13 -0.09
N THR A 12 -14.33 4.23 0.22
CA THR A 12 -15.61 4.19 0.96
C THR A 12 -16.70 3.40 0.23
N ARG A 13 -16.68 3.31 -1.11
CA ARG A 13 -17.65 2.49 -1.88
C ARG A 13 -17.34 0.99 -1.83
N VAL A 14 -16.08 0.60 -1.73
CA VAL A 14 -15.73 -0.83 -1.51
C VAL A 14 -16.13 -1.26 -0.11
N PHE A 15 -15.83 -0.43 0.90
CA PHE A 15 -16.23 -0.68 2.30
C PHE A 15 -17.76 -0.69 2.50
N LEU A 16 -18.48 0.27 1.93
CA LEU A 16 -19.95 0.32 2.06
C LEU A 16 -20.64 -0.84 1.33
N ALA A 17 -20.07 -1.34 0.22
CA ALA A 17 -20.56 -2.54 -0.46
C ALA A 17 -20.29 -3.83 0.34
N LEU A 18 -19.21 -3.86 1.13
CA LEU A 18 -18.88 -4.99 2.01
C LEU A 18 -19.80 -5.07 3.23
N LEU A 19 -20.12 -3.94 3.87
CA LEU A 19 -21.14 -3.88 4.92
C LEU A 19 -22.54 -4.27 4.42
N LEU A 20 -22.87 -3.94 3.17
CA LEU A 20 -24.15 -4.31 2.54
C LEU A 20 -24.29 -5.81 2.22
N ALA A 21 -23.21 -6.59 2.26
CA ALA A 21 -23.28 -8.04 2.08
C ALA A 21 -23.79 -8.77 3.34
N PHE A 22 -23.57 -8.21 4.54
CA PHE A 22 -23.96 -8.83 5.80
C PHE A 22 -25.45 -8.68 6.13
N SER A 23 -26.12 -7.63 5.63
CA SER A 23 -27.54 -7.36 5.92
C SER A 23 -28.56 -8.14 5.08
N LEU A 24 -28.10 -9.09 4.26
CA LEU A 24 -28.92 -9.82 3.27
C LEU A 24 -29.21 -11.29 3.63
N VAL A 25 -28.86 -11.74 4.83
CA VAL A 25 -29.29 -13.05 5.37
C VAL A 25 -30.73 -12.95 5.87
N GLY A 26 -31.67 -12.97 4.93
CA GLY A 26 -33.10 -13.05 5.24
C GLY A 26 -33.47 -14.46 5.74
N ILE A 27 -33.65 -14.60 7.05
CA ILE A 27 -34.15 -15.85 7.66
C ILE A 27 -35.59 -16.08 7.18
N GLY A 28 -35.79 -17.10 6.34
CA GLY A 28 -37.10 -17.48 5.83
C GLY A 28 -37.96 -18.11 6.92
N ALA A 29 -39.20 -17.64 7.07
CA ALA A 29 -40.14 -18.18 8.04
C ALA A 29 -40.57 -19.61 7.69
N ILE A 30 -40.47 -20.53 8.67
CA ILE A 30 -40.95 -21.92 8.59
C ILE A 30 -42.21 -22.05 9.45
N PRO A 31 -43.28 -22.74 9.01
CA PRO A 31 -44.53 -22.86 9.78
C PRO A 31 -44.37 -23.76 11.01
N ALA A 32 -45.09 -23.43 12.08
CA ALA A 32 -44.92 -24.00 13.41
C ALA A 32 -45.49 -25.42 13.59
N ALA A 33 -44.67 -26.32 14.16
CA ALA A 33 -45.10 -27.48 14.94
C ALA A 33 -43.96 -27.94 15.87
N ALA A 34 -44.24 -28.06 17.17
CA ALA A 34 -43.31 -28.37 18.27
C ALA A 34 -42.16 -27.37 18.49
N ASP A 35 -41.91 -27.01 19.75
CA ASP A 35 -41.15 -25.82 20.17
C ASP A 35 -39.65 -25.85 19.81
N PRO A 36 -39.17 -24.99 18.89
CA PRO A 36 -37.76 -24.90 18.50
C PRO A 36 -37.19 -23.49 18.74
N ALA A 37 -37.84 -22.66 19.55
CA ALA A 37 -37.57 -21.22 19.60
C ALA A 37 -36.16 -20.92 20.13
N ASP A 38 -35.77 -21.54 21.24
CA ASP A 38 -34.46 -21.32 21.88
C ASP A 38 -33.28 -21.73 20.98
N ASP A 39 -33.40 -22.82 20.22
CA ASP A 39 -32.34 -23.28 19.29
C ASP A 39 -32.16 -22.32 18.11
N THR A 40 -33.25 -21.74 17.58
CA THR A 40 -33.15 -20.70 16.55
C THR A 40 -32.58 -19.39 17.11
N GLN A 41 -32.90 -19.05 18.37
CA GLN A 41 -32.37 -17.85 19.03
C GLN A 41 -30.85 -17.95 19.24
N ALA A 42 -30.35 -19.10 19.74
CA ALA A 42 -28.93 -19.29 20.02
C ALA A 42 -28.02 -19.10 18.78
N ALA A 43 -28.49 -19.52 17.60
CA ALA A 43 -27.75 -19.34 16.35
C ALA A 43 -27.86 -17.90 15.78
N VAL A 44 -29.01 -17.24 15.96
CA VAL A 44 -29.17 -15.81 15.65
C VAL A 44 -28.22 -14.98 16.53
N ASP A 45 -28.12 -15.30 17.82
CA ASP A 45 -27.21 -14.62 18.76
C ASP A 45 -25.73 -14.86 18.38
N ALA A 46 -25.36 -16.07 17.95
CA ALA A 46 -24.01 -16.38 17.48
C ALA A 46 -23.64 -15.68 16.15
N ALA A 47 -24.60 -15.56 15.23
CA ALA A 47 -24.44 -14.81 13.99
C ALA A 47 -24.32 -13.30 14.25
N GLN A 48 -25.14 -12.77 15.17
CA GLN A 48 -25.08 -11.37 15.59
C GLN A 48 -23.75 -11.06 16.28
N ALA A 49 -23.27 -11.90 17.20
CA ALA A 49 -21.97 -11.72 17.84
C ALA A 49 -20.81 -11.74 16.84
N THR A 50 -20.88 -12.58 15.80
CA THR A 50 -19.89 -12.61 14.71
C THR A 50 -19.92 -11.33 13.87
N LEU A 51 -21.12 -10.79 13.60
CA LEU A 51 -21.31 -9.52 12.91
C LEU A 51 -20.76 -8.36 13.75
N ASP A 52 -21.12 -8.27 15.02
CA ASP A 52 -20.69 -7.21 15.95
C ASP A 52 -19.15 -7.17 16.11
N GLU A 53 -18.49 -8.34 16.20
CA GLU A 53 -17.01 -8.44 16.20
C GLU A 53 -16.40 -7.91 14.89
N ALA A 54 -16.97 -8.30 13.75
CA ALA A 54 -16.50 -7.88 12.43
C ALA A 54 -16.71 -6.38 12.18
N GLU A 55 -17.87 -5.83 12.56
CA GLU A 55 -18.17 -4.40 12.49
C GLU A 55 -17.26 -3.58 13.41
N SER A 56 -17.06 -4.02 14.65
CA SER A 56 -16.15 -3.35 15.60
C SER A 56 -14.72 -3.30 15.07
N ARG A 57 -14.20 -4.43 14.61
CA ARG A 57 -12.86 -4.52 14.03
C ARG A 57 -12.74 -3.71 12.74
N MET A 58 -13.80 -3.66 11.93
CA MET A 58 -13.80 -2.84 10.71
C MET A 58 -13.88 -1.34 10.99
N ALA A 59 -14.58 -0.91 12.04
CA ALA A 59 -14.57 0.48 12.49
C ALA A 59 -13.18 0.92 12.95
N GLN A 60 -12.46 0.07 13.69
CA GLN A 60 -11.07 0.32 14.07
C GLN A 60 -10.16 0.45 12.84
N ILE A 61 -10.17 -0.54 11.95
CA ILE A 61 -9.34 -0.53 10.73
C ILE A 61 -9.64 0.69 9.85
N ASN A 62 -10.92 1.11 9.73
CA ASN A 62 -11.25 2.33 9.01
C ASN A 62 -10.70 3.60 9.70
N SER A 63 -10.74 3.67 11.04
CA SER A 63 -10.17 4.82 11.76
C SER A 63 -8.65 4.92 11.59
N GLU A 64 -7.93 3.80 11.69
CA GLU A 64 -6.48 3.72 11.47
C GLU A 64 -6.13 4.03 10.00
N TYR A 65 -6.91 3.53 9.04
CA TYR A 65 -6.75 3.85 7.62
C TYR A 65 -6.97 5.35 7.34
N GLU A 66 -7.97 5.98 7.98
CA GLU A 66 -8.21 7.42 7.86
C GLU A 66 -7.08 8.27 8.47
N GLN A 67 -6.50 7.83 9.59
CA GLN A 67 -5.31 8.46 10.19
C GLN A 67 -4.10 8.38 9.25
N LEU A 68 -3.75 7.19 8.77
CA LEU A 68 -2.69 6.98 7.78
C LEU A 68 -2.93 7.79 6.48
N THR A 69 -4.19 7.94 6.07
CA THR A 69 -4.56 8.77 4.90
C THR A 69 -4.30 10.26 5.13
N ALA A 70 -4.50 10.75 6.37
CA ALA A 70 -4.19 12.13 6.74
C ALA A 70 -2.68 12.35 6.86
N GLU A 71 -1.97 11.41 7.48
CA GLU A 71 -0.51 11.41 7.64
C GLU A 71 0.23 11.42 6.30
N VAL A 72 -0.14 10.53 5.36
CA VAL A 72 0.42 10.53 3.99
C VAL A 72 0.19 11.87 3.26
N ALA A 73 -0.94 12.55 3.52
CA ALA A 73 -1.25 13.85 2.92
C ALA A 73 -0.47 15.01 3.58
N GLU A 74 -0.21 14.94 4.88
CA GLU A 74 0.67 15.86 5.59
C GLU A 74 2.14 15.67 5.14
N LEU A 75 2.60 14.43 5.07
CA LEU A 75 3.94 14.07 4.58
C LEU A 75 4.15 14.52 3.14
N GLN A 76 3.18 14.33 2.23
CA GLN A 76 3.29 14.89 0.87
C GLN A 76 3.41 16.42 0.90
N THR A 77 2.73 17.10 1.82
CA THR A 77 2.85 18.57 1.92
C THR A 77 4.25 18.98 2.38
N LYS A 78 4.80 18.31 3.41
CA LYS A 78 6.19 18.53 3.88
C LYS A 78 7.22 18.21 2.79
N ILE A 79 7.01 17.13 2.03
CA ILE A 79 7.84 16.73 0.89
C ILE A 79 7.82 17.81 -0.20
N ASP A 80 6.65 18.34 -0.56
CA ASP A 80 6.52 19.39 -1.59
C ASP A 80 7.24 20.69 -1.14
N GLU A 81 7.11 21.08 0.13
CA GLU A 81 7.81 22.23 0.73
C GLU A 81 9.33 22.02 0.83
N THR A 82 9.76 20.87 1.33
CA THR A 82 11.18 20.52 1.50
C THR A 82 11.88 20.33 0.14
N ALA A 83 11.18 19.79 -0.86
CA ALA A 83 11.67 19.71 -2.23
C ALA A 83 11.84 21.09 -2.89
N ALA A 84 10.99 22.07 -2.56
CA ALA A 84 11.19 23.45 -2.99
C ALA A 84 12.43 24.07 -2.33
N ALA A 85 12.61 23.88 -1.03
CA ALA A 85 13.81 24.31 -0.30
C ALA A 85 15.09 23.63 -0.83
N ALA A 86 15.02 22.34 -1.19
CA ALA A 86 16.13 21.60 -1.79
C ALA A 86 16.56 22.21 -3.13
N MET A 87 15.60 22.61 -3.98
CA MET A 87 15.88 23.28 -5.25
C MET A 87 16.48 24.69 -5.05
N GLU A 88 16.06 25.44 -4.03
CA GLU A 88 16.64 26.74 -3.68
C GLU A 88 18.08 26.61 -3.16
N ALA A 89 18.32 25.72 -2.19
CA ALA A 89 19.66 25.43 -1.66
C ALA A 89 20.60 24.92 -2.75
N GLN A 90 20.09 24.07 -3.65
CA GLN A 90 20.83 23.62 -4.84
C GLN A 90 21.20 24.78 -5.76
N GLN A 91 20.26 25.68 -6.06
CA GLN A 91 20.53 26.83 -6.93
C GLN A 91 21.62 27.73 -6.32
N ALA A 92 21.51 28.04 -5.02
CA ALA A 92 22.52 28.81 -4.29
C ALA A 92 23.90 28.13 -4.29
N MET A 93 23.95 26.80 -4.15
CA MET A 93 25.18 26.01 -4.25
C MET A 93 25.76 26.02 -5.67
N LEU A 94 24.93 25.95 -6.71
CA LEU A 94 25.38 25.95 -8.11
C LEU A 94 25.90 27.33 -8.53
N GLU A 95 25.27 28.41 -8.08
CA GLU A 95 25.71 29.79 -8.30
C GLU A 95 27.05 30.08 -7.62
N GLY A 96 27.20 29.76 -6.33
CA GLY A 96 28.48 29.92 -5.63
C GLY A 96 29.61 29.07 -6.23
N ARG A 97 29.29 27.85 -6.70
CA ARG A 97 30.24 27.02 -7.47
C ARG A 97 30.64 27.68 -8.80
N ALA A 98 29.72 28.37 -9.47
CA ALA A 98 30.02 29.10 -10.71
C ALA A 98 30.87 30.35 -10.46
N ALA A 99 30.61 31.10 -9.39
CA ALA A 99 31.43 32.24 -8.94
C ALA A 99 32.88 31.80 -8.62
N LEU A 100 33.05 30.78 -7.78
CA LEU A 100 34.37 30.21 -7.48
C LEU A 100 35.08 29.67 -8.74
N GLY A 101 34.32 29.11 -9.69
CA GLY A 101 34.83 28.70 -11.00
C GLY A 101 35.37 29.87 -11.83
N GLN A 102 34.70 31.03 -11.82
CA GLN A 102 35.19 32.24 -12.48
C GLN A 102 36.46 32.78 -11.83
N VAL A 103 36.51 32.80 -10.49
CA VAL A 103 37.72 33.16 -9.73
C VAL A 103 38.88 32.26 -10.17
N ALA A 104 38.74 30.94 -10.06
CA ALA A 104 39.79 29.99 -10.43
C ALA A 104 40.25 30.09 -11.90
N VAL A 105 39.35 30.42 -12.83
CA VAL A 105 39.70 30.67 -14.24
C VAL A 105 40.48 31.96 -14.42
N GLY A 106 40.13 33.04 -13.70
CA GLY A 106 40.92 34.27 -13.66
C GLY A 106 42.32 34.02 -13.09
N GLU A 107 42.40 33.31 -11.97
CA GLU A 107 43.65 32.94 -11.32
C GLU A 107 44.60 32.18 -12.25
N TYR A 108 44.06 31.19 -12.98
CA TYR A 108 44.83 30.38 -13.92
C TYR A 108 45.28 31.16 -15.17
N ARG A 109 44.44 32.07 -15.70
CA ARG A 109 44.72 32.83 -16.93
C ARG A 109 45.69 33.98 -16.72
N ASP A 110 45.46 34.75 -15.67
CA ASP A 110 46.21 35.98 -15.38
C ASP A 110 47.38 35.71 -14.41
N GLY A 111 47.51 34.46 -13.95
CA GLY A 111 48.58 34.02 -13.05
C GLY A 111 48.51 34.75 -11.71
N SER A 112 47.35 34.75 -11.05
CA SER A 112 46.99 35.71 -9.98
C SER A 112 48.05 35.89 -8.91
N SER A 113 48.71 34.83 -8.42
CA SER A 113 49.79 34.99 -7.45
C SER A 113 50.97 35.80 -7.98
N MET A 114 51.37 35.60 -9.24
CA MET A 114 52.41 36.38 -9.92
C MET A 114 51.92 37.78 -10.31
N GLY A 115 50.64 37.93 -10.68
CA GLY A 115 50.03 39.22 -11.04
C GLY A 115 49.81 40.15 -9.84
N LEU A 116 49.33 39.62 -8.71
CA LEU A 116 49.16 40.34 -7.45
C LEU A 116 50.53 40.67 -6.82
N LEU A 117 51.51 39.76 -6.90
CA LEU A 117 52.90 40.09 -6.57
C LEU A 117 53.46 41.16 -7.52
N GLY A 118 53.15 41.10 -8.82
CA GLY A 118 53.51 42.12 -9.80
C GLY A 118 52.95 43.50 -9.46
N LEU A 119 51.68 43.59 -9.05
CA LEU A 119 51.04 44.82 -8.60
C LEU A 119 51.72 45.43 -7.36
N ILE A 120 52.11 44.58 -6.40
CA ILE A 120 52.89 44.99 -5.23
C ILE A 120 54.29 45.47 -5.65
N LEU A 121 54.96 44.77 -6.57
CA LEU A 121 56.34 45.07 -7.01
C LEU A 121 56.45 46.25 -8.00
N ASP A 122 55.41 46.57 -8.78
CA ASP A 122 55.36 47.74 -9.69
C ASP A 122 54.90 49.04 -8.99
N SER A 123 54.63 48.97 -7.68
CA SER A 123 54.22 50.13 -6.88
C SER A 123 55.32 51.20 -6.83
N LYS A 124 55.03 52.41 -7.33
CA LYS A 124 56.04 53.47 -7.59
C LYS A 124 56.38 54.28 -6.35
N ASN A 125 55.60 54.14 -5.29
CA ASN A 125 55.77 54.85 -4.02
C ASN A 125 55.11 54.06 -2.87
N PHE A 126 55.39 54.49 -1.62
CA PHE A 126 54.94 53.79 -0.43
C PHE A 126 53.40 53.84 -0.19
N ASP A 127 52.72 54.90 -0.64
CA ASP A 127 51.25 55.00 -0.53
C ASP A 127 50.55 54.04 -1.51
N GLU A 128 51.08 53.93 -2.73
CA GLU A 128 50.65 52.94 -3.73
C GLU A 128 50.92 51.50 -3.26
N LEU A 129 52.08 51.24 -2.65
CA LEU A 129 52.43 49.94 -2.05
C LEU A 129 51.45 49.53 -0.95
N LEU A 130 51.11 50.45 -0.03
CA LEU A 130 50.16 50.18 1.05
C LEU A 130 48.75 49.90 0.50
N ARG A 131 48.26 50.69 -0.47
CA ARG A 131 46.96 50.45 -1.12
C ARG A 131 46.93 49.10 -1.83
N ASN A 132 47.98 48.75 -2.57
CA ASN A 132 48.06 47.49 -3.29
C ASN A 132 48.14 46.30 -2.34
N MET A 133 48.84 46.42 -1.21
CA MET A 133 48.88 45.40 -0.15
C MET A 133 47.51 45.21 0.53
N GLU A 134 46.78 46.30 0.79
CA GLU A 134 45.41 46.28 1.31
C GLU A 134 44.45 45.61 0.31
N TYR A 135 44.50 45.98 -0.98
CA TYR A 135 43.68 45.36 -2.03
C TYR A 135 43.94 43.87 -2.17
N VAL A 136 45.21 43.43 -2.17
CA VAL A 136 45.55 42.00 -2.20
C VAL A 136 45.00 41.28 -0.97
N THR A 137 45.09 41.90 0.21
CA THR A 137 44.55 41.32 1.45
C THR A 137 43.03 41.17 1.39
N GLN A 138 42.31 42.19 0.90
CA GLN A 138 40.85 42.14 0.73
C GLN A 138 40.39 41.10 -0.30
N ILE A 139 41.13 40.92 -1.40
CA ILE A 139 40.84 39.86 -2.39
C ILE A 139 41.04 38.48 -1.75
N MET A 140 42.13 38.27 -1.02
CA MET A 140 42.43 36.99 -0.37
C MET A 140 41.43 36.66 0.75
N SER A 141 40.96 37.64 1.52
CA SER A 141 39.90 37.43 2.52
C SER A 141 38.57 37.09 1.83
N TYR A 142 38.18 37.86 0.81
CA TYR A 142 36.94 37.60 0.06
C TYR A 142 36.93 36.20 -0.56
N GLN A 143 38.02 35.74 -1.16
CA GLN A 143 38.14 34.37 -1.67
C GLN A 143 37.99 33.31 -0.56
N ALA A 144 38.57 33.56 0.63
CA ALA A 144 38.47 32.64 1.77
C ALA A 144 37.04 32.58 2.33
N ASP A 145 36.36 33.73 2.40
CA ASP A 145 34.97 33.86 2.86
C ASP A 145 34.00 33.18 1.87
N GLU A 146 34.12 33.41 0.56
CA GLU A 146 33.33 32.71 -0.48
C GLU A 146 33.52 31.18 -0.44
N VAL A 147 34.74 30.69 -0.16
CA VAL A 147 34.98 29.25 0.02
C VAL A 147 34.39 28.73 1.34
N ALA A 148 34.24 29.56 2.37
CA ALA A 148 33.53 29.21 3.60
C ALA A 148 32.01 29.17 3.37
N GLU A 149 31.44 30.21 2.75
CA GLU A 149 30.03 30.27 2.35
C GLU A 149 29.66 29.10 1.44
N GLN A 150 30.49 28.73 0.45
CA GLN A 150 30.18 27.59 -0.41
C GLN A 150 30.13 26.25 0.35
N LYS A 151 30.92 26.10 1.41
CA LYS A 151 30.83 24.91 2.29
C LYS A 151 29.54 24.92 3.10
N GLU A 152 29.07 26.09 3.53
CA GLU A 152 27.80 26.26 4.23
C GLU A 152 26.61 26.01 3.29
N ARG A 153 26.60 26.59 2.09
CA ARG A 153 25.61 26.32 1.03
C ARG A 153 25.52 24.84 0.68
N LYS A 154 26.68 24.15 0.60
CA LYS A 154 26.72 22.70 0.42
C LYS A 154 26.13 21.94 1.61
N ARG A 155 26.47 22.31 2.86
CA ARG A 155 25.88 21.68 4.06
C ARG A 155 24.37 21.85 4.10
N ALA A 156 23.87 23.07 3.91
CA ALA A 156 22.43 23.34 3.87
C ALA A 156 21.71 22.53 2.78
N PHE A 157 22.34 22.33 1.62
CA PHE A 157 21.82 21.45 0.58
C PHE A 157 21.84 19.97 0.99
N ASP A 158 22.95 19.48 1.54
CA ASP A 158 23.09 18.09 2.01
C ASP A 158 22.08 17.81 3.16
N ASP A 159 21.94 18.72 4.13
CA ASP A 159 21.01 18.62 5.27
C ASP A 159 19.53 18.58 4.82
N VAL A 160 19.14 19.45 3.88
CA VAL A 160 17.77 19.46 3.30
C VAL A 160 17.52 18.23 2.42
N SER A 161 18.55 17.73 1.72
CA SER A 161 18.48 16.47 0.99
C SER A 161 18.25 15.28 1.93
N ASP A 162 18.94 15.23 3.07
CA ASP A 162 18.78 14.16 4.06
C ASP A 162 17.39 14.20 4.74
N GLU A 163 16.88 15.38 5.10
CA GLU A 163 15.51 15.57 5.62
C GLU A 163 14.45 15.10 4.60
N LEU A 164 14.58 15.52 3.34
CA LEU A 164 13.68 15.09 2.25
C LEU A 164 13.73 13.57 2.01
N ASN A 165 14.91 12.96 2.21
CA ASN A 165 15.06 11.51 2.17
C ASN A 165 14.33 10.83 3.33
N ALA A 166 14.43 11.36 4.55
CA ALA A 166 13.71 10.83 5.71
C ALA A 166 12.18 10.91 5.54
N GLN A 167 11.65 12.08 5.17
CA GLN A 167 10.22 12.29 4.93
C GLN A 167 9.66 11.36 3.84
N LYS A 168 10.46 11.05 2.81
CA LYS A 168 10.06 10.10 1.76
C LYS A 168 9.97 8.67 2.27
N ASN A 169 10.94 8.22 3.06
CA ASN A 169 10.91 6.89 3.65
C ASN A 169 9.71 6.74 4.60
N GLU A 170 9.43 7.76 5.42
CA GLU A 170 8.25 7.82 6.31
C GLU A 170 6.92 7.76 5.51
N GLN A 171 6.84 8.48 4.38
CA GLN A 171 5.68 8.40 3.47
C GLN A 171 5.49 6.99 2.89
N GLU A 172 6.59 6.30 2.55
CA GLU A 172 6.55 4.94 2.00
C GLU A 172 6.14 3.91 3.05
N GLU A 173 6.64 4.02 4.29
CA GLU A 173 6.19 3.22 5.44
C GLU A 173 4.70 3.42 5.72
N ALA A 174 4.20 4.66 5.72
CA ALA A 174 2.79 4.96 5.92
C ALA A 174 1.89 4.42 4.79
N LEU A 175 2.38 4.42 3.54
CA LEU A 175 1.69 3.79 2.40
C LEU A 175 1.67 2.26 2.51
N ALA A 176 2.77 1.63 2.93
CA ALA A 176 2.83 0.19 3.19
C ALA A 176 1.89 -0.22 4.33
N ALA A 177 1.83 0.57 5.42
CA ALA A 177 0.88 0.39 6.50
C ALA A 177 -0.58 0.53 6.02
N GLN A 178 -0.88 1.48 5.12
CA GLN A 178 -2.20 1.63 4.51
C GLN A 178 -2.59 0.41 3.66
N GLU A 179 -1.66 -0.16 2.89
CA GLU A 179 -1.91 -1.40 2.13
C GLU A 179 -2.09 -2.62 3.06
N ALA A 180 -1.31 -2.72 4.13
CA ALA A 180 -1.49 -3.74 5.16
C ALA A 180 -2.87 -3.65 5.85
N LYS A 181 -3.35 -2.45 6.19
CA LYS A 181 -4.70 -2.23 6.74
C LYS A 181 -5.80 -2.62 5.76
N ARG A 182 -5.58 -2.41 4.47
CA ARG A 182 -6.49 -2.87 3.41
C ARG A 182 -6.50 -4.40 3.26
N ALA A 183 -5.36 -5.06 3.43
CA ALA A 183 -5.29 -6.53 3.47
C ALA A 183 -5.97 -7.09 4.74
N GLU A 184 -5.78 -6.44 5.90
CA GLU A 184 -6.47 -6.81 7.14
C GLU A 184 -7.99 -6.70 6.98
N ALA A 185 -8.50 -5.60 6.39
CA ALA A 185 -9.91 -5.43 6.05
C ALA A 185 -10.49 -6.59 5.23
N GLN A 186 -9.72 -7.06 4.23
CA GLN A 186 -10.11 -8.19 3.39
C GLN A 186 -10.13 -9.52 4.18
N SER A 187 -9.23 -9.71 5.15
CA SER A 187 -9.27 -10.87 6.05
C SER A 187 -10.50 -10.84 6.93
N VAL A 188 -10.80 -9.71 7.60
CA VAL A 188 -11.95 -9.60 8.52
C VAL A 188 -13.27 -9.96 7.81
N VAL A 189 -13.48 -9.45 6.60
CA VAL A 189 -14.61 -9.83 5.76
C VAL A 189 -14.64 -11.34 5.51
N LYS A 190 -13.53 -11.89 5.01
CA LYS A 190 -13.44 -13.32 4.65
C LYS A 190 -13.68 -14.23 5.85
N ASP A 191 -13.09 -13.91 6.98
CA ASP A 191 -13.18 -14.68 8.22
C ASP A 191 -14.62 -14.65 8.78
N ALA A 192 -15.28 -13.48 8.73
CA ALA A 192 -16.68 -13.34 9.13
C ALA A 192 -17.65 -14.02 8.15
N THR A 193 -17.40 -14.01 6.84
CA THR A 193 -18.16 -14.81 5.86
C THR A 193 -18.02 -16.31 6.14
N ALA A 194 -16.81 -16.81 6.35
CA ALA A 194 -16.57 -18.24 6.63
C ALA A 194 -17.22 -18.71 7.94
N ARG A 195 -17.25 -17.85 8.97
CA ARG A 195 -17.98 -18.12 10.22
C ARG A 195 -19.49 -18.18 10.02
N LEU A 196 -20.07 -17.29 9.20
CA LEU A 196 -21.49 -17.34 8.85
C LEU A 196 -21.86 -18.59 8.04
N GLU A 197 -21.04 -18.98 7.06
CA GLU A 197 -21.23 -20.21 6.28
C GLU A 197 -21.19 -21.44 7.21
N GLY A 198 -20.20 -21.55 8.08
CA GLY A 198 -20.11 -22.64 9.07
C GLY A 198 -21.29 -22.68 10.05
N ALA A 199 -21.75 -21.53 10.52
CA ALA A 199 -22.95 -21.44 11.37
C ALA A 199 -24.22 -21.90 10.62
N GLN A 200 -24.37 -21.56 9.33
CA GLN A 200 -25.48 -22.05 8.49
C GLN A 200 -25.42 -23.56 8.26
N GLU A 201 -24.24 -24.13 8.01
CA GLU A 201 -24.06 -25.58 7.87
C GLU A 201 -24.39 -26.33 9.16
N GLU A 202 -23.93 -25.85 10.32
CA GLU A 202 -24.26 -26.45 11.62
C GLU A 202 -25.76 -26.39 11.90
N HIS A 203 -26.42 -25.27 11.55
CA HIS A 203 -27.85 -25.11 11.73
C HIS A 203 -28.65 -26.06 10.83
N ALA A 204 -28.21 -26.26 9.58
CA ALA A 204 -28.81 -27.21 8.64
C ALA A 204 -28.63 -28.66 9.11
N ALA A 205 -27.47 -29.01 9.68
CA ALA A 205 -27.21 -30.32 10.27
C ALA A 205 -28.13 -30.58 11.47
N ARG A 206 -28.28 -29.63 12.40
CA ARG A 206 -29.22 -29.74 13.54
C ARG A 206 -30.68 -29.87 13.10
N LEU A 207 -31.11 -29.14 12.06
CA LEU A 207 -32.46 -29.28 11.50
C LEU A 207 -32.70 -30.68 10.91
N ALA A 208 -31.72 -31.26 10.23
CA ALA A 208 -31.80 -32.62 9.70
C ALA A 208 -31.86 -33.67 10.83
N GLU A 209 -31.12 -33.46 11.92
CA GLU A 209 -31.15 -34.33 13.10
C GLU A 209 -32.52 -34.27 13.82
N LEU A 210 -33.05 -33.07 14.05
CA LEU A 210 -34.40 -32.88 14.62
C LEU A 210 -35.49 -33.54 13.76
N ALA A 211 -35.41 -33.41 12.44
CA ALA A 211 -36.33 -34.08 11.53
C ALA A 211 -36.25 -35.62 11.63
N ALA A 212 -35.04 -36.17 11.75
CA ALA A 212 -34.84 -37.61 11.95
C ALA A 212 -35.37 -38.10 13.31
N GLN A 213 -35.18 -37.33 14.39
CA GLN A 213 -35.74 -37.63 15.71
C GLN A 213 -37.28 -37.61 15.68
N ALA A 214 -37.89 -36.61 15.02
CA ALA A 214 -39.34 -36.53 14.87
C ALA A 214 -39.92 -37.72 14.07
N GLU A 215 -39.24 -38.17 13.00
CA GLU A 215 -39.66 -39.35 12.24
C GLU A 215 -39.51 -40.65 13.07
N ALA A 216 -38.45 -40.77 13.87
CA ALA A 216 -38.24 -41.91 14.77
C ALA A 216 -39.32 -41.98 15.86
N LEU A 217 -39.68 -40.83 16.45
CA LEU A 217 -40.76 -40.75 17.45
C LEU A 217 -42.11 -41.17 16.84
N ARG A 218 -42.44 -40.67 15.64
CA ARG A 218 -43.69 -41.03 14.95
C ARG A 218 -43.77 -42.53 14.65
N LYS A 219 -42.65 -43.17 14.29
CA LYS A 219 -42.59 -44.63 14.11
C LYS A 219 -42.83 -45.39 15.42
N GLN A 220 -42.26 -44.94 16.54
CA GLN A 220 -42.56 -45.52 17.85
C GLN A 220 -44.04 -45.37 18.24
N GLU A 221 -44.66 -44.23 17.97
CA GLU A 221 -46.09 -44.01 18.23
C GLU A 221 -46.98 -44.88 17.33
N GLU A 222 -46.66 -44.99 16.04
CA GLU A 222 -47.36 -45.88 15.08
C GLU A 222 -47.24 -47.36 15.50
N GLU A 223 -46.06 -47.81 15.93
CA GLU A 223 -45.83 -49.18 16.43
C GLU A 223 -46.54 -49.44 17.77
N ALA A 224 -46.53 -48.48 18.70
CA ALA A 224 -47.24 -48.60 19.97
C ALA A 224 -48.77 -48.61 19.77
N ALA A 225 -49.29 -47.80 18.84
CA ALA A 225 -50.71 -47.81 18.47
C ALA A 225 -51.11 -49.13 17.78
N ALA A 226 -50.26 -49.68 16.92
CA ALA A 226 -50.48 -51.00 16.31
C ALA A 226 -50.46 -52.14 17.35
N ALA A 227 -49.54 -52.11 18.31
CA ALA A 227 -49.48 -53.07 19.41
C ALA A 227 -50.72 -52.96 20.33
N ALA A 228 -51.18 -51.75 20.65
CA ALA A 228 -52.41 -51.53 21.40
C ALA A 228 -53.66 -52.02 20.64
N ALA A 229 -53.72 -51.80 19.32
CA ALA A 229 -54.81 -52.30 18.48
C ALA A 229 -54.81 -53.84 18.39
N ALA A 230 -53.63 -54.48 18.33
CA ALA A 230 -53.49 -55.94 18.38
C ALA A 230 -53.95 -56.51 19.73
N ALA A 231 -53.58 -55.88 20.84
CA ALA A 231 -54.03 -56.27 22.18
C ALA A 231 -55.56 -56.14 22.39
N VAL A 232 -56.25 -55.31 21.58
CA VAL A 232 -57.73 -55.21 21.57
C VAL A 232 -58.37 -56.29 20.66
N GLN A 233 -57.63 -56.88 19.71
CA GLN A 233 -58.12 -57.97 18.86
C GLN A 233 -57.98 -59.36 19.52
N GLU A 234 -57.08 -59.54 20.49
CA GLU A 234 -56.86 -60.81 21.19
C GLU A 234 -57.74 -60.97 22.45
N SER A 235 -59.05 -60.77 22.30
CA SER A 235 -60.04 -61.37 23.23
C SER A 235 -61.34 -61.76 22.52
N PRO A 236 -61.39 -62.95 21.88
CA PRO A 236 -62.62 -63.49 21.29
C PRO A 236 -63.54 -64.21 22.28
N ASP A 237 -63.14 -64.36 23.56
CA ASP A 237 -63.82 -65.21 24.55
C ASP A 237 -64.16 -64.48 25.86
N ALA A 238 -64.95 -63.42 25.73
CA ALA A 238 -65.66 -62.77 26.84
C ALA A 238 -67.18 -63.00 26.72
N ASN A 239 -67.59 -64.28 26.71
CA ASN A 239 -68.99 -64.66 26.84
C ASN A 239 -69.52 -64.33 28.24
N THR A 240 -70.17 -63.17 28.39
CA THR A 240 -70.88 -62.77 29.62
C THR A 240 -72.38 -63.10 29.56
N GLY A 241 -72.72 -64.28 29.02
CA GLY A 241 -74.00 -64.95 29.23
C GLY A 241 -73.92 -65.96 30.38
N ASP A 242 -74.68 -65.71 31.45
CA ASP A 242 -75.00 -66.61 32.56
C ASP A 242 -73.83 -67.24 33.37
N ARG A 243 -73.54 -66.61 34.52
CA ARG A 243 -73.16 -67.38 35.73
C ARG A 243 -73.58 -66.69 37.03
N GLU A 244 -74.10 -67.49 37.94
CA GLU A 244 -74.61 -67.07 39.26
C GLU A 244 -73.49 -66.64 40.24
N PRO A 245 -73.82 -65.84 41.28
CA PRO A 245 -72.83 -65.35 42.23
C PRO A 245 -72.40 -66.43 43.23
N VAL A 246 -71.10 -66.68 43.32
CA VAL A 246 -70.49 -67.39 44.45
C VAL A 246 -69.40 -66.53 45.09
N VAL A 247 -69.62 -66.23 46.36
CA VAL A 247 -68.68 -65.55 47.27
C VAL A 247 -67.52 -66.44 47.65
N SER A 248 -66.35 -65.84 47.86
CA SER A 248 -65.38 -66.16 48.94
C SER A 248 -64.30 -65.08 48.97
N ASP A 249 -63.85 -64.73 50.17
CA ASP A 249 -63.01 -63.57 50.46
C ASP A 249 -61.49 -63.83 50.37
N ASP A 250 -60.73 -62.73 50.41
CA ASP A 250 -59.39 -62.56 51.00
C ASP A 250 -58.21 -63.47 50.56
N GLU A 251 -57.23 -62.91 49.84
CA GLU A 251 -55.97 -62.42 50.45
C GLU A 251 -55.11 -61.65 49.42
N GLY A 252 -54.20 -60.81 49.95
CA GLY A 252 -53.43 -59.79 49.22
C GLY A 252 -52.09 -60.21 48.59
N PRO A 253 -51.21 -59.24 48.24
CA PRO A 253 -50.55 -59.22 46.93
C PRO A 253 -49.02 -59.33 46.95
N SER A 254 -48.40 -59.43 45.76
CA SER A 254 -47.01 -58.99 45.54
C SER A 254 -46.73 -58.53 44.10
N ASP A 255 -46.06 -57.38 43.98
CA ASP A 255 -45.82 -56.61 42.75
C ASP A 255 -44.57 -57.02 41.92
N ASN A 256 -44.76 -57.02 40.59
CA ASN A 256 -44.02 -56.21 39.57
C ASN A 256 -42.51 -56.42 39.22
N GLY A 257 -42.20 -56.16 37.93
CA GLY A 257 -40.86 -56.05 37.28
C GLY A 257 -40.47 -57.31 36.48
N GLY A 258 -40.17 -57.32 35.16
CA GLY A 258 -39.78 -56.26 34.19
C GLY A 258 -38.39 -56.62 33.63
N SER A 259 -38.22 -57.27 32.46
CA SER A 259 -38.27 -56.75 31.06
C SER A 259 -37.25 -55.62 30.78
N SER A 260 -36.40 -55.57 29.74
CA SER A 260 -35.96 -56.52 28.68
C SER A 260 -34.71 -55.96 27.92
N GLY A 261 -33.97 -56.80 27.19
CA GLY A 261 -33.27 -56.45 25.92
C GLY A 261 -31.80 -56.00 25.94
N ASP A 262 -30.98 -56.52 25.00
CA ASP A 262 -29.66 -55.99 24.59
C ASP A 262 -29.19 -56.50 23.19
N SER A 263 -28.48 -55.63 22.43
CA SER A 263 -27.65 -55.87 21.22
C SER A 263 -28.34 -56.50 19.97
N GLY A 264 -27.92 -56.35 18.71
CA GLY A 264 -26.79 -55.70 18.00
C GLY A 264 -26.74 -56.30 16.56
N ASN A 265 -25.97 -55.87 15.56
CA ASN A 265 -25.07 -54.73 15.29
C ASN A 265 -24.78 -54.69 13.76
N SER A 266 -24.39 -53.57 13.13
CA SER A 266 -24.07 -53.50 11.68
C SER A 266 -22.77 -52.75 11.34
N GLY A 267 -22.09 -53.13 10.25
CA GLY A 267 -20.93 -52.38 9.72
C GLY A 267 -20.22 -53.02 8.53
N SER A 268 -19.99 -52.25 7.46
CA SER A 268 -19.16 -52.67 6.31
C SER A 268 -18.51 -51.49 5.56
N SER A 269 -17.20 -51.62 5.34
CA SER A 269 -16.41 -51.21 4.15
C SER A 269 -16.29 -49.76 3.65
N GLY A 270 -15.03 -49.32 3.46
CA GLY A 270 -14.58 -48.40 2.40
C GLY A 270 -13.87 -47.11 2.87
N ASN A 271 -12.92 -46.52 2.13
CA ASN A 271 -11.58 -46.92 1.69
C ASN A 271 -10.93 -45.73 0.92
N SER A 272 -9.61 -45.56 1.08
CA SER A 272 -8.66 -44.78 0.24
C SER A 272 -8.86 -43.27 -0.02
N GLY A 273 -7.86 -42.49 0.39
CA GLY A 273 -7.45 -41.24 -0.27
C GLY A 273 -5.95 -41.31 -0.58
N ASN A 274 -5.56 -41.00 -1.83
CA ASN A 274 -4.18 -41.13 -2.33
C ASN A 274 -3.52 -39.75 -2.58
N ALA A 275 -2.20 -39.68 -2.44
CA ALA A 275 -1.41 -38.47 -2.65
C ALA A 275 -1.06 -38.20 -4.13
N GLY A 276 -0.77 -36.93 -4.46
CA GLY A 276 -0.24 -36.50 -5.76
C GLY A 276 0.39 -35.10 -5.65
N SER A 277 1.58 -34.91 -6.23
CA SER A 277 2.42 -33.72 -6.02
C SER A 277 3.01 -33.18 -7.32
N SER A 278 3.42 -31.90 -7.27
CA SER A 278 4.45 -31.23 -8.08
C SER A 278 4.13 -30.69 -9.49
N GLY A 279 4.53 -29.42 -9.68
CA GLY A 279 5.50 -29.06 -10.73
C GLY A 279 5.01 -28.25 -11.94
N GLY A 280 5.60 -27.07 -12.19
CA GLY A 280 5.50 -26.37 -13.48
C GLY A 280 5.81 -24.87 -13.44
N SER A 281 7.03 -24.47 -13.83
CA SER A 281 7.50 -23.07 -13.85
C SER A 281 7.21 -22.35 -15.18
N GLY A 282 7.10 -21.01 -15.12
CA GLY A 282 7.10 -20.13 -16.31
C GLY A 282 7.82 -18.82 -16.00
N ASN A 283 8.88 -18.50 -16.75
CA ASN A 283 9.84 -17.43 -16.42
C ASN A 283 9.64 -16.18 -17.31
N GLY A 284 9.48 -15.00 -16.70
CA GLY A 284 9.29 -13.72 -17.40
C GLY A 284 10.19 -12.63 -16.82
N GLY A 285 11.38 -12.45 -17.39
CA GLY A 285 12.41 -11.55 -16.85
C GLY A 285 12.15 -10.06 -17.14
N GLY A 286 11.36 -9.40 -16.29
CA GLY A 286 11.40 -7.95 -16.15
C GLY A 286 12.53 -7.54 -15.21
N SER A 287 13.52 -6.78 -15.71
CA SER A 287 14.70 -6.36 -14.92
C SER A 287 14.38 -5.16 -14.01
N GLY A 288 13.53 -5.37 -13.00
CA GLY A 288 13.37 -4.47 -11.85
C GLY A 288 14.00 -5.14 -10.63
N GLY A 289 15.13 -4.62 -10.14
CA GLY A 289 15.91 -5.32 -9.11
C GLY A 289 17.00 -4.48 -8.46
N SER A 290 16.60 -3.58 -7.56
CA SER A 290 17.29 -3.36 -6.28
C SER A 290 16.34 -2.57 -5.37
N SER A 291 15.75 -3.26 -4.39
CA SER A 291 14.82 -2.69 -3.41
C SER A 291 15.56 -1.83 -2.39
N GLU A 292 15.75 -0.56 -2.74
CA GLU A 292 15.48 0.54 -1.80
C GLU A 292 14.13 1.08 -2.25
N GLU A 293 13.15 1.17 -1.36
CA GLU A 293 11.78 1.48 -1.74
C GLU A 293 11.69 2.89 -2.36
N GLY A 294 10.70 3.11 -3.23
CA GLY A 294 10.56 4.34 -4.02
C GLY A 294 11.57 4.58 -5.15
N TRP A 295 12.78 4.02 -5.10
CA TRP A 295 13.84 4.30 -6.06
C TRP A 295 13.71 3.52 -7.38
N LEU A 296 13.82 4.25 -8.49
CA LEU A 296 13.90 3.73 -9.85
C LEU A 296 15.33 3.81 -10.37
N SER A 297 15.66 2.96 -11.36
CA SER A 297 16.94 3.03 -12.08
C SER A 297 16.68 2.96 -13.58
N GLY A 298 17.39 3.78 -14.35
CA GLY A 298 17.21 3.85 -15.79
C GLY A 298 18.23 4.70 -16.52
N VAL A 299 18.26 4.58 -17.84
CA VAL A 299 19.16 5.38 -18.69
C VAL A 299 18.61 6.79 -18.83
N ALA A 300 19.38 7.79 -18.44
CA ALA A 300 19.12 9.19 -18.72
C ALA A 300 19.98 9.66 -19.92
N SER A 301 19.35 10.33 -20.89
CA SER A 301 20.08 11.14 -21.88
C SER A 301 20.11 12.61 -21.48
N ALA A 302 20.69 13.46 -22.31
CA ALA A 302 20.64 14.91 -22.17
C ALA A 302 20.27 15.55 -23.51
N TYR A 303 19.62 16.70 -23.44
CA TYR A 303 19.21 17.50 -24.59
C TYR A 303 19.35 19.01 -24.30
N GLY A 304 19.22 19.83 -25.34
CA GLY A 304 19.05 21.27 -25.16
C GLY A 304 20.33 22.08 -24.95
N GLY A 305 20.13 23.39 -24.84
CA GLY A 305 21.17 24.38 -24.58
C GLY A 305 22.10 24.63 -25.78
N SER A 306 23.06 25.53 -25.58
CA SER A 306 24.02 26.02 -26.57
C SER A 306 24.90 24.94 -27.20
N THR A 307 24.95 23.75 -26.57
CA THR A 307 25.75 22.61 -27.02
C THR A 307 25.00 21.61 -27.91
N ASP A 308 23.68 21.73 -28.05
CA ASP A 308 22.86 20.92 -28.96
C ASP A 308 22.32 21.77 -30.12
N PRO A 309 22.94 21.72 -31.32
CA PRO A 309 22.53 22.55 -32.45
C PRO A 309 21.17 22.13 -33.06
N ASN A 310 20.57 21.03 -32.61
CA ASN A 310 19.28 20.54 -33.14
C ASN A 310 18.08 21.04 -32.31
N THR A 311 18.34 21.69 -31.17
CA THR A 311 17.32 22.24 -30.27
C THR A 311 17.40 23.76 -30.24
N PRO A 312 16.27 24.49 -30.31
CA PRO A 312 16.27 25.93 -30.07
C PRO A 312 16.80 26.26 -28.66
N ASN A 313 17.51 27.39 -28.54
CA ASN A 313 18.01 27.90 -27.27
C ASN A 313 17.82 29.44 -27.22
N PRO A 314 16.93 29.98 -26.36
CA PRO A 314 15.98 29.23 -25.52
C PRO A 314 14.99 28.41 -26.36
N GLY A 315 14.69 27.20 -25.90
CA GLY A 315 13.60 26.37 -26.37
C GLY A 315 12.36 26.51 -25.49
N THR A 316 11.33 25.72 -25.80
CA THR A 316 10.07 25.68 -25.05
C THR A 316 9.69 24.23 -24.79
N THR A 317 9.43 23.90 -23.53
CA THR A 317 9.09 22.54 -23.09
C THR A 317 7.62 22.19 -23.36
N SER A 318 7.24 20.92 -23.17
CA SER A 318 5.85 20.46 -23.26
C SER A 318 4.89 21.13 -22.26
N THR A 319 5.37 21.73 -21.17
CA THR A 319 4.55 22.55 -20.25
C THR A 319 4.53 24.04 -20.60
N GLY A 320 5.29 24.47 -21.61
CA GLY A 320 5.44 25.88 -21.99
C GLY A 320 6.54 26.62 -21.21
N ALA A 321 7.35 25.93 -20.41
CA ALA A 321 8.49 26.54 -19.73
C ALA A 321 9.62 26.86 -20.74
N VAL A 322 10.44 27.85 -20.42
CA VAL A 322 11.70 28.09 -21.13
C VAL A 322 12.65 26.93 -20.85
N CYS A 323 13.36 26.47 -21.89
CA CYS A 323 14.48 25.53 -21.77
C CYS A 323 15.74 26.20 -22.34
N ASP A 324 16.61 26.66 -21.45
CA ASP A 324 17.84 27.37 -21.75
C ASP A 324 19.07 26.67 -21.12
N ASP A 325 20.23 27.30 -21.24
CA ASP A 325 21.50 26.83 -20.70
C ASP A 325 21.54 26.57 -19.19
N ASN A 326 20.58 27.07 -18.41
CA ASN A 326 20.55 26.96 -16.95
C ASN A 326 19.31 26.22 -16.43
N SER A 327 18.41 25.78 -17.33
CA SER A 327 17.12 25.22 -16.95
C SER A 327 17.25 23.88 -16.22
N MET A 328 16.66 23.83 -15.01
CA MET A 328 16.71 22.69 -14.08
C MET A 328 15.50 21.76 -14.26
N GLY A 329 15.25 21.30 -15.48
CA GLY A 329 14.13 20.41 -15.77
C GLY A 329 14.52 19.08 -16.42
N VAL A 330 13.53 18.21 -16.57
CA VAL A 330 13.66 16.93 -17.29
C VAL A 330 12.47 16.65 -18.20
N ALA A 331 12.75 15.89 -19.26
CA ALA A 331 11.71 15.20 -20.02
C ALA A 331 11.49 13.77 -19.49
N VAL A 332 10.23 13.35 -19.45
CA VAL A 332 9.83 11.94 -19.22
C VAL A 332 9.36 11.28 -20.52
N PRO A 333 9.55 9.96 -20.71
CA PRO A 333 9.17 9.31 -21.95
C PRO A 333 7.65 9.24 -22.08
N LYS A 334 7.11 9.51 -23.27
CA LYS A 334 5.66 9.46 -23.54
C LYS A 334 5.05 8.06 -23.41
N SER A 335 5.88 7.01 -23.33
CA SER A 335 5.49 5.64 -23.00
C SER A 335 5.32 5.39 -21.50
N LEU A 336 5.79 6.29 -20.62
CA LEU A 336 5.53 6.21 -19.18
C LEU A 336 4.02 6.27 -18.92
N PRO A 337 3.43 5.29 -18.21
CA PRO A 337 2.01 5.33 -17.87
C PRO A 337 1.65 6.64 -17.18
N ASN A 338 0.60 7.30 -17.67
CA ASN A 338 0.14 8.60 -17.19
C ASN A 338 1.19 9.73 -17.22
N TYR A 339 2.22 9.72 -18.09
CA TYR A 339 3.35 10.68 -18.07
C TYR A 339 3.00 12.16 -17.77
N ARG A 340 1.83 12.66 -18.22
CA ARG A 340 1.36 14.03 -17.92
C ARG A 340 1.07 14.31 -16.44
N SER A 341 0.80 13.30 -15.61
CA SER A 341 0.61 13.48 -14.16
C SER A 341 1.91 13.69 -13.39
N TYR A 342 3.06 13.59 -14.08
CA TYR A 342 4.36 13.94 -13.52
C TYR A 342 4.73 15.40 -13.79
N PHE A 343 4.07 16.09 -14.72
CA PHE A 343 4.35 17.50 -15.00
C PHE A 343 4.19 18.37 -13.74
N GLY A 344 5.23 19.16 -13.44
CA GLY A 344 5.33 20.00 -12.25
C GLY A 344 5.90 19.30 -11.01
N ARG A 345 6.05 17.96 -11.01
CA ARG A 345 6.73 17.26 -9.92
C ARG A 345 8.23 17.50 -9.94
N THR A 346 8.84 17.51 -8.77
CA THR A 346 10.28 17.39 -8.62
C THR A 346 10.68 15.93 -8.85
N VAL A 347 11.80 15.71 -9.53
CA VAL A 347 12.51 14.44 -9.59
C VAL A 347 13.83 14.61 -8.85
N GLU A 348 14.14 13.66 -7.99
CA GLU A 348 15.45 13.51 -7.36
C GLU A 348 16.28 12.54 -8.22
N ILE A 349 17.50 12.93 -8.60
CA ILE A 349 18.36 12.16 -9.51
C ILE A 349 19.73 11.99 -8.86
N VAL A 350 20.18 10.74 -8.73
CA VAL A 350 21.47 10.38 -8.16
C VAL A 350 22.38 9.77 -9.23
N TYR A 351 23.55 10.37 -9.40
CA TYR A 351 24.60 9.89 -10.30
C TYR A 351 25.98 10.20 -9.71
N GLY A 352 26.88 9.21 -9.71
CA GLY A 352 28.28 9.40 -9.26
C GLY A 352 28.45 9.83 -7.80
N GLY A 353 27.47 9.55 -6.93
CA GLY A 353 27.46 10.03 -5.54
C GLY A 353 27.03 11.50 -5.38
N GLN A 354 26.47 12.12 -6.44
CA GLN A 354 25.86 13.44 -6.39
C GLN A 354 24.35 13.32 -6.55
N THR A 355 23.60 14.09 -5.76
CA THR A 355 22.15 14.29 -5.90
C THR A 355 21.88 15.59 -6.64
N VAL A 356 20.94 15.57 -7.58
CA VAL A 356 20.42 16.76 -8.27
C VAL A 356 18.91 16.67 -8.37
N TYR A 357 18.22 17.76 -7.98
CA TYR A 357 16.78 17.93 -8.12
C TYR A 357 16.45 18.71 -9.38
N ALA A 358 15.39 18.29 -10.08
CA ALA A 358 14.91 18.95 -11.30
C ALA A 358 13.39 18.86 -11.40
N THR A 359 12.73 19.78 -12.11
CA THR A 359 11.28 19.72 -12.35
C THR A 359 10.95 18.96 -13.63
N VAL A 360 10.03 18.00 -13.56
CA VAL A 360 9.47 17.37 -14.76
C VAL A 360 8.62 18.39 -15.51
N ASN A 361 9.14 18.96 -16.59
CA ASN A 361 8.51 20.03 -17.35
C ASN A 361 8.38 19.69 -18.85
N ASP A 362 8.85 18.51 -19.29
CA ASP A 362 8.84 18.13 -20.70
C ASP A 362 8.51 16.64 -20.93
N CYS A 363 8.28 16.24 -22.18
CA CYS A 363 8.09 14.84 -22.56
C CYS A 363 8.59 14.52 -23.97
N GLY A 364 9.13 13.31 -24.16
CA GLY A 364 9.79 12.93 -25.41
C GLY A 364 9.46 11.51 -25.90
N SER A 365 9.87 11.22 -27.14
CA SER A 365 9.89 9.84 -27.66
C SER A 365 10.98 9.01 -27.00
N MET A 366 12.13 9.63 -26.67
CA MET A 366 13.16 9.09 -25.78
C MET A 366 13.57 7.64 -26.10
N GLY A 367 13.84 7.39 -27.39
CA GLY A 367 14.21 6.07 -27.90
C GLY A 367 13.12 5.01 -27.73
N GLY A 368 11.84 5.40 -27.84
CA GLY A 368 10.69 4.51 -27.61
C GLY A 368 10.45 4.16 -26.14
N GLY A 369 11.02 4.92 -25.20
CA GLY A 369 11.01 4.60 -23.77
C GLY A 369 12.21 3.78 -23.27
N SER A 370 13.22 3.57 -24.11
CA SER A 370 14.52 2.99 -23.68
C SER A 370 15.33 3.91 -22.76
N ARG A 371 14.89 5.17 -22.61
CA ARG A 371 15.45 6.15 -21.68
C ARG A 371 14.38 6.57 -20.68
N ALA A 372 14.76 6.63 -19.41
CA ALA A 372 13.90 6.99 -18.29
C ALA A 372 13.74 8.51 -18.13
N LEU A 373 14.81 9.28 -18.39
CA LEU A 373 14.86 10.74 -18.27
C LEU A 373 15.64 11.34 -19.45
N ASP A 374 15.31 12.58 -19.83
CA ASP A 374 16.15 13.42 -20.69
C ASP A 374 16.47 14.70 -19.91
N LEU A 375 17.75 14.95 -19.65
CA LEU A 375 18.20 16.01 -18.76
C LEU A 375 18.37 17.35 -19.50
N GLN A 376 17.80 18.43 -18.96
CA GLN A 376 18.02 19.80 -19.47
C GLN A 376 19.40 20.34 -19.06
N PRO A 377 19.85 21.45 -19.68
CA PRO A 377 21.20 21.98 -19.49
C PRO A 377 21.66 22.21 -18.05
N GLY A 378 20.81 22.78 -17.19
CA GLY A 378 21.17 22.99 -15.78
C GLY A 378 21.48 21.68 -15.07
N VAL A 379 20.71 20.63 -15.34
CA VAL A 379 20.79 19.34 -14.64
C VAL A 379 22.10 18.60 -14.97
N TRP A 380 22.48 18.48 -16.24
CA TRP A 380 23.77 17.83 -16.57
C TRP A 380 24.98 18.72 -16.23
N LYS A 381 24.83 20.06 -16.19
CA LYS A 381 25.85 20.96 -15.63
C LYS A 381 26.00 20.79 -14.12
N ALA A 382 24.92 20.53 -13.37
CA ALA A 382 24.98 20.25 -11.94
C ALA A 382 25.85 19.01 -11.65
N PHE A 383 25.68 17.93 -12.42
CA PHE A 383 26.54 16.73 -12.44
C PHE A 383 27.95 16.95 -13.02
N GLY A 384 28.35 18.18 -13.36
CA GLY A 384 29.71 18.53 -13.78
C GLY A 384 30.03 18.28 -15.26
N PHE A 385 29.03 18.02 -16.11
CA PHE A 385 29.24 17.84 -17.54
C PHE A 385 29.15 19.17 -18.30
N SER A 386 29.91 19.30 -19.38
CA SER A 386 30.03 20.54 -20.17
C SER A 386 29.12 20.61 -21.39
N SER A 387 28.48 19.50 -21.78
CA SER A 387 27.53 19.43 -22.89
C SER A 387 26.62 18.20 -22.78
N CYS A 388 25.49 18.22 -23.49
CA CYS A 388 24.63 17.05 -23.65
C CYS A 388 25.38 15.83 -24.23
N ARG A 389 26.40 16.07 -25.08
CA ARG A 389 27.28 15.03 -25.64
C ARG A 389 28.29 14.48 -24.63
N ALA A 390 28.80 15.31 -23.72
CA ALA A 390 29.71 14.88 -22.66
C ALA A 390 28.98 13.99 -21.64
N TRP A 391 27.72 14.32 -21.31
CA TRP A 391 26.82 13.42 -20.61
C TRP A 391 26.57 12.14 -21.41
N GLY A 392 26.04 12.28 -22.64
CA GLY A 392 25.73 11.18 -23.53
C GLY A 392 24.56 10.35 -23.02
N LEU A 393 24.83 9.10 -22.65
CA LEU A 393 23.90 8.20 -21.96
C LEU A 393 24.54 7.71 -20.67
N ARG A 394 23.81 7.75 -19.55
CA ARG A 394 24.24 7.21 -18.25
C ARG A 394 23.06 6.54 -17.55
N THR A 395 23.32 5.49 -16.78
CA THR A 395 22.34 4.97 -15.82
C THR A 395 22.36 5.84 -14.58
N VAL A 396 21.19 6.27 -14.13
CA VAL A 396 20.98 7.05 -12.91
C VAL A 396 20.00 6.30 -11.98
N LYS A 397 20.11 6.52 -10.67
CA LYS A 397 19.00 6.24 -9.74
C LYS A 397 18.14 7.51 -9.66
N TYR A 398 16.83 7.37 -9.59
CA TYR A 398 15.93 8.53 -9.50
C TYR A 398 14.60 8.16 -8.83
N ARG A 399 13.91 9.15 -8.26
CA ARG A 399 12.51 9.00 -7.82
C ARG A 399 11.74 10.30 -8.02
N PHE A 400 10.42 10.20 -8.18
CA PHE A 400 9.54 11.35 -8.26
C PHE A 400 9.02 11.71 -6.88
N LEU A 401 9.00 13.00 -6.57
CA LEU A 401 8.50 13.51 -5.31
C LEU A 401 6.98 13.72 -5.35
#